data_AF-A0AAW3TWK2-F1
#
_entry.id   AF-A0AAW3TWK2-F1
#
_cell.length_a   1.000
_cell.length_b   1.000
_cell.length_c   1.000
_cell.angle_alpha   90.00
_cell.angle_beta   90.00
_cell.angle_gamma   90.00
#
_symmetry.space_group_name_H-M   'P 1'
#
loop_
_entity.id
_entity.type
_entity.pdbx_description
1 polymer ?
#
loop_
_entity_poly.entity_id
_entity_poly.type
_entity_poly.pdbx_seq_one_letter_code
_entity_poly.pdbx_strand_id
1 'polypeptide(L)'
;MKVAFLIALAVVSQPALAKGRSGVTGFTCTAKNGETKRLNVDLKRGRYDQGEGKKRLARVTDGTIVIDAPNPDLMRTSMGPVLRTVSLDRTTLVLTDETLIPDRSINRTTSYQCAMGPAVDFTAGRRF
;
A
#
# COMPACT_ATOMS: atom_id res chain seq x y z
N MET A 1 2.86 -48.94 20.84
CA MET A 1 1.84 -48.02 20.29
C MET A 1 2.54 -46.70 19.97
N LYS A 2 2.72 -46.36 18.69
CA LYS A 2 3.35 -45.11 18.24
C LYS A 2 2.31 -44.30 17.49
N VAL A 3 1.79 -43.25 18.12
CA VAL A 3 0.84 -42.32 17.50
C VAL A 3 1.67 -41.29 16.73
N ALA A 4 1.58 -41.32 15.40
CA ALA A 4 2.17 -40.31 14.54
C ALA A 4 1.17 -39.15 14.39
N PHE A 5 1.50 -38.00 14.97
CA PHE A 5 0.78 -36.74 14.78
C PHE A 5 1.25 -36.12 13.46
N LEU A 6 0.41 -36.18 12.42
CA LEU A 6 0.63 -35.45 11.16
C LEU A 6 0.19 -34.00 11.35
N ILE A 7 1.15 -33.09 11.47
CA ILE A 7 0.92 -31.64 11.42
C ILE A 7 0.67 -31.29 9.95
N ALA A 8 -0.59 -31.04 9.59
CA ALA A 8 -0.94 -30.48 8.30
C ALA A 8 -0.49 -29.01 8.26
N LEU A 9 0.61 -28.72 7.54
CA LEU A 9 0.95 -27.36 7.15
C LEU A 9 -0.13 -26.86 6.19
N ALA A 10 -1.07 -26.06 6.70
CA ALA A 10 -1.91 -25.22 5.86
C ALA A 10 -1.02 -24.17 5.20
N VAL A 11 -0.56 -24.45 3.97
CA VAL A 11 0.04 -23.45 3.10
C VAL A 11 -1.06 -22.44 2.78
N VAL A 12 -1.10 -21.35 3.55
CA VAL A 12 -1.92 -20.18 3.21
C VAL A 12 -1.32 -19.63 1.93
N SER A 13 -1.89 -20.03 0.79
CA SER A 13 -1.59 -19.46 -0.51
C SER A 13 -2.08 -18.02 -0.49
N GLN A 14 -1.21 -17.10 -0.09
CA GLN A 14 -1.46 -15.67 -0.20
C GLN A 14 -1.76 -15.38 -1.67
N PRO A 15 -2.88 -14.70 -1.99
CA PRO A 15 -3.14 -14.28 -3.35
C PRO A 15 -2.09 -13.23 -3.69
N ALA A 16 -1.01 -13.66 -4.36
CA ALA A 16 -0.17 -12.77 -5.13
C ALA A 16 -1.11 -11.93 -5.99
N LEU A 17 -0.84 -10.61 -6.11
CA LEU A 17 -1.54 -9.75 -7.07
C LEU A 17 -1.42 -10.37 -8.46
N ALA A 18 -2.44 -11.16 -8.82
CA ALA A 18 -2.48 -11.91 -10.05
C ALA A 18 -2.19 -10.91 -11.17
N LYS A 19 -1.15 -11.20 -11.95
CA LYS A 19 -0.79 -10.41 -13.13
C LYS A 19 -2.06 -10.07 -13.90
N GLY A 20 -2.45 -8.79 -13.85
CA GLY A 20 -3.40 -8.19 -14.77
C GLY A 20 -4.80 -8.81 -14.86
N ARG A 21 -5.54 -8.97 -13.75
CA ARG A 21 -7.00 -8.97 -13.90
C ARG A 21 -7.41 -7.56 -14.35
N SER A 22 -8.07 -7.49 -15.51
CA SER A 22 -8.59 -6.26 -16.12
C SER A 22 -9.57 -5.56 -15.17
N GLY A 23 -9.08 -4.72 -14.26
CA GLY A 23 -9.92 -4.01 -13.30
C GLY A 23 -9.12 -3.25 -12.26
N VAL A 24 -9.80 -2.28 -11.65
CA VAL A 24 -9.31 -1.58 -10.45
C VAL A 24 -9.35 -2.58 -9.28
N THR A 25 -8.24 -2.74 -8.58
CA THR A 25 -8.15 -3.58 -7.38
C THR A 25 -8.21 -2.69 -6.14
N GLY A 26 -9.12 -3.01 -5.21
CA GLY A 26 -9.18 -2.35 -3.92
C GLY A 26 -8.27 -3.03 -2.91
N PHE A 27 -7.68 -2.23 -2.03
CA PHE A 27 -6.97 -2.71 -0.85
C PHE A 27 -7.45 -1.97 0.38
N THR A 28 -7.63 -2.73 1.46
CA THR A 28 -7.80 -2.19 2.80
C THR A 28 -6.60 -2.64 3.62
N CYS A 29 -5.83 -1.68 4.13
CA CYS A 29 -4.56 -1.90 4.79
C CYS A 29 -4.62 -1.40 6.23
N THR A 30 -4.37 -2.27 7.20
CA THR A 30 -4.48 -1.92 8.63
C THR A 30 -3.12 -2.05 9.30
N ALA A 31 -2.70 -1.01 10.01
CA ALA A 31 -1.49 -1.01 10.82
C ALA A 31 -1.75 -1.65 12.19
N LYS A 32 -0.67 -2.00 12.90
CA LYS A 32 -0.77 -2.64 14.23
C LYS A 32 -1.50 -1.79 15.28
N ASN A 33 -1.51 -0.46 15.12
CA ASN A 33 -2.23 0.47 15.99
C ASN A 33 -3.71 0.64 15.62
N GLY A 34 -4.22 -0.11 14.63
CA GLY A 34 -5.62 -0.04 14.17
C GLY A 34 -5.88 1.02 13.09
N GLU A 35 -4.91 1.86 12.75
CA GLU A 35 -5.05 2.82 11.64
C GLU A 35 -5.29 2.07 10.33
N THR A 36 -6.29 2.50 9.56
CA THR A 36 -6.68 1.85 8.30
C THR A 36 -6.53 2.81 7.13
N LYS A 37 -5.84 2.37 6.09
CA LYS A 37 -5.73 3.01 4.78
C LYS A 37 -6.50 2.22 3.75
N ARG A 38 -7.20 2.91 2.85
CA ARG A 38 -7.91 2.30 1.73
C ARG A 38 -7.36 2.87 0.45
N LEU A 39 -7.16 2.02 -0.54
CA LEU A 39 -6.66 2.43 -1.85
C LEU A 39 -7.29 1.60 -2.95
N ASN A 40 -7.45 2.21 -4.12
CA ASN A 40 -7.75 1.56 -5.37
C ASN A 40 -6.53 1.68 -6.27
N VAL A 41 -6.09 0.58 -6.87
CA VAL A 41 -4.96 0.56 -7.82
C VAL A 41 -5.43 0.02 -9.16
N ASP A 42 -5.12 0.76 -10.22
CA ASP A 42 -5.27 0.35 -11.61
C ASP A 42 -3.88 0.22 -12.22
N LEU A 43 -3.33 -1.00 -12.19
CA LEU A 43 -2.01 -1.28 -12.74
C LEU A 43 -1.97 -1.13 -14.26
N LYS A 44 -3.08 -1.34 -14.95
CA LYS A 44 -3.16 -1.21 -16.42
C LYS A 44 -3.05 0.25 -16.85
N ARG A 45 -3.69 1.16 -16.09
CA ARG A 45 -3.63 2.61 -16.36
C ARG A 45 -2.51 3.32 -15.61
N GLY A 46 -1.78 2.63 -14.74
CA GLY A 46 -0.74 3.22 -13.90
C GLY A 46 -1.29 4.27 -12.92
N ARG A 47 -2.47 4.01 -12.32
CA ARG A 47 -3.19 4.97 -11.47
C ARG A 47 -3.55 4.39 -10.12
N TYR A 48 -3.77 5.27 -9.16
CA TYR A 48 -4.36 4.93 -7.87
C TYR A 48 -5.37 5.98 -7.41
N ASP A 49 -6.20 5.64 -6.43
CA ASP A 49 -7.10 6.56 -5.73
C ASP A 49 -7.18 6.17 -4.25
N GLN A 50 -7.07 7.15 -3.36
CA GLN A 50 -7.15 6.99 -1.91
C GLN A 50 -8.31 7.81 -1.29
N GLY A 51 -9.26 8.25 -2.13
CA GLY A 51 -10.39 9.10 -1.74
C GLY A 51 -10.22 10.56 -2.12
N GLU A 52 -9.02 10.98 -2.51
CA GLU A 52 -8.71 12.34 -2.98
C GLU A 52 -8.81 12.49 -4.51
N GLY A 53 -9.23 11.43 -5.20
CA GLY A 53 -9.30 11.37 -6.65
C GLY A 53 -8.12 10.64 -7.27
N LYS A 54 -8.24 10.41 -8.58
CA LYS A 54 -7.32 9.56 -9.34
C LYS A 54 -5.98 10.25 -9.57
N LYS A 55 -4.90 9.64 -9.08
CA LYS A 55 -3.51 10.07 -9.22
C LYS A 55 -2.71 9.02 -10.01
N ARG A 56 -1.51 9.40 -10.49
CA ARG A 56 -0.59 8.47 -11.17
C ARG A 56 0.24 7.71 -10.13
N LEU A 57 0.47 6.42 -10.36
CA LEU A 57 1.48 5.67 -9.61
C LEU A 57 2.87 6.23 -9.91
N ALA A 58 3.73 6.32 -8.90
CA ALA A 58 5.10 6.79 -9.07
C ALA A 58 5.97 5.78 -9.83
N ARG A 59 5.87 4.49 -9.49
CA ARG A 59 6.62 3.40 -10.15
C ARG A 59 5.94 2.07 -9.93
N VAL A 60 6.03 1.16 -10.91
CA VAL A 60 5.57 -0.22 -10.77
C VAL A 60 6.69 -1.16 -11.19
N THR A 61 6.98 -2.14 -10.35
CA THR A 61 7.92 -3.25 -10.63
C THR A 61 7.21 -4.59 -10.43
N ASP A 62 7.92 -5.69 -10.70
CA ASP A 62 7.38 -7.03 -10.47
C ASP A 62 7.09 -7.31 -9.00
N GLY A 63 7.90 -6.78 -8.08
CA GLY A 63 7.76 -6.98 -6.63
C GLY A 63 7.04 -5.86 -5.89
N THR A 64 7.00 -4.64 -6.43
CA THR A 64 6.57 -3.46 -5.66
C THR A 64 5.75 -2.49 -6.51
N ILE A 65 4.74 -1.88 -5.89
CA ILE A 65 4.00 -0.74 -6.44
C ILE A 65 4.35 0.48 -5.59
N VAL A 66 5.07 1.44 -6.15
CA VAL A 66 5.33 2.73 -5.49
C VAL A 66 4.16 3.65 -5.81
N ILE A 67 3.37 3.95 -4.79
CA ILE A 67 2.15 4.76 -4.86
C ILE A 67 2.53 6.23 -4.88
N ASP A 68 3.22 6.67 -3.83
CA ASP A 68 3.78 8.02 -3.70
C ASP A 68 5.31 7.93 -3.64
N ALA A 69 5.97 8.88 -4.29
CA ALA A 69 7.42 9.07 -4.21
C ALA A 69 7.70 10.48 -3.65
N PRO A 70 8.96 10.77 -3.26
CA PRO A 70 9.30 12.08 -2.71
C PRO A 70 8.84 13.21 -3.62
N ASN A 71 8.01 14.10 -3.06
CA ASN A 71 7.47 15.24 -3.78
C ASN A 71 8.55 16.33 -3.87
N PRO A 72 8.98 16.77 -5.07
CA PRO A 72 9.96 17.84 -5.22
C PRO A 72 9.54 19.15 -4.53
N ASP A 73 8.24 19.44 -4.42
CA ASP A 73 7.75 20.64 -3.74
C ASP A 73 7.99 20.57 -2.23
N LEU A 74 7.97 19.36 -1.66
CA LEU A 74 8.27 19.12 -0.25
C LEU A 74 9.77 19.08 0.04
N MET A 75 10.63 19.21 -0.98
CA MET A 75 12.08 19.31 -0.79
C MET A 75 12.54 20.74 -0.43
N ARG A 76 11.68 21.75 -0.61
CA ARG A 76 12.00 23.18 -0.41
C ARG A 76 11.17 23.82 0.69
N THR A 77 10.90 23.10 1.77
CA THR A 77 10.15 23.65 2.92
C THR A 77 11.09 24.30 3.93
N SER A 78 10.57 25.18 4.78
CA SER A 78 11.33 25.80 5.89
C SER A 78 11.80 24.78 6.94
N MET A 79 11.21 23.58 6.96
CA MET A 79 11.60 22.47 7.84
C MET A 79 12.66 21.55 7.21
N GLY A 80 13.15 21.88 6.01
CA GLY A 80 14.03 21.02 5.23
C GLY A 80 13.28 20.09 4.26
N PRO A 81 13.99 19.17 3.59
CA PRO A 81 13.37 18.24 2.66
C PRO A 81 12.53 17.19 3.41
N VAL A 82 11.28 17.02 3.00
CA VAL A 82 10.42 15.91 3.44
C VAL A 82 10.37 14.86 2.33
N LEU A 83 11.03 13.74 2.59
CA LEU A 83 11.08 12.61 1.68
C LEU A 83 10.07 11.57 2.14
N ARG A 84 8.91 11.55 1.49
CA ARG A 84 7.87 10.56 1.74
C ARG A 84 7.76 9.57 0.58
N THR A 85 7.78 8.28 0.90
CA THR A 85 7.54 7.20 -0.05
C THR A 85 6.45 6.29 0.49
N VAL A 86 5.49 5.95 -0.35
CA VAL A 86 4.46 4.95 -0.04
C VAL A 86 4.59 3.81 -1.03
N SER A 87 4.84 2.61 -0.55
CA SER A 87 5.05 1.44 -1.41
C SER A 87 4.25 0.23 -0.93
N LEU A 88 3.72 -0.54 -1.87
CA LEU A 88 3.02 -1.79 -1.61
C LEU A 88 3.85 -2.94 -2.17
N ASP A 89 4.30 -3.84 -1.29
CA ASP A 89 4.87 -5.11 -1.69
C ASP A 89 3.78 -6.02 -2.26
N ARG A 90 3.98 -6.50 -3.48
CA ARG A 90 2.95 -7.23 -4.24
C ARG A 90 2.78 -8.68 -3.81
N THR A 91 3.77 -9.21 -3.09
CA THR A 91 3.82 -10.62 -2.68
C THR A 91 3.22 -10.77 -1.29
N THR A 92 3.70 -9.94 -0.36
CA THR A 92 3.32 -9.97 1.05
C THR A 92 2.08 -9.11 1.36
N LEU A 93 1.67 -8.27 0.40
CA LEU A 93 0.59 -7.30 0.56
C LEU A 93 0.82 -6.38 1.78
N VAL A 94 2.07 -5.96 1.97
CA VAL A 94 2.44 -4.99 3.00
C VAL A 94 2.59 -3.62 2.34
N LEU A 95 1.81 -2.65 2.82
CA LEU A 95 1.97 -1.25 2.46
C LEU A 95 2.89 -0.59 3.48
N THR A 96 3.93 0.07 3.02
CA THR A 96 4.91 0.79 3.84
C THR A 96 4.82 2.27 3.52
N ASP A 97 4.59 3.10 4.54
CA ASP A 97 4.65 4.56 4.49
C ASP A 97 5.92 5.00 5.23
N GLU A 98 6.89 5.47 4.47
CA GLU A 98 8.18 5.93 4.96
C GLU A 98 8.26 7.45 4.83
N THR A 99 8.60 8.13 5.92
CA THR A 99 8.80 9.58 5.95
C THR A 99 10.13 9.90 6.62
N LEU A 100 10.99 10.59 5.88
CA LEU A 100 12.28 11.07 6.35
C LEU A 100 12.32 12.61 6.27
N ILE A 101 12.69 13.24 7.38
CA ILE A 101 12.96 14.68 7.48
C ILE A 101 14.37 14.84 8.06
N PRO A 102 15.42 14.89 7.21
CA PRO A 102 16.82 14.85 7.64
C PRO A 102 17.18 15.95 8.64
N ASP A 103 16.72 17.18 8.38
CA ASP A 103 17.01 18.37 9.20
C ASP A 103 16.46 18.29 10.63
N ARG A 104 15.56 17.33 10.89
CA ARG A 104 14.96 17.08 12.20
C ARG A 104 15.32 15.72 12.78
N SER A 105 16.17 14.95 12.09
CA SER A 105 16.48 13.55 12.40
C SER A 105 15.22 12.68 12.58
N ILE A 106 14.15 13.01 11.85
CA ILE A 106 12.90 12.25 11.92
C ILE A 106 12.95 11.19 10.84
N ASN A 107 12.93 9.92 11.25
CA ASN A 107 12.71 8.79 10.38
C ASN A 107 11.53 7.97 10.91
N ARG A 108 10.44 7.91 10.14
CA ARG A 108 9.22 7.20 10.51
C ARG A 108 8.86 6.21 9.42
N THR A 109 8.67 4.97 9.83
CA THR A 109 8.16 3.90 8.96
C THR A 109 6.94 3.28 9.60
N THR A 110 5.82 3.28 8.89
CA THR A 110 4.60 2.59 9.31
C THR A 110 4.24 1.53 8.29
N SER A 111 4.00 0.31 8.75
CA SER A 111 3.61 -0.82 7.92
C SER A 111 2.16 -1.19 8.17
N TYR A 112 1.43 -1.43 7.08
CA TYR A 112 0.03 -1.80 7.09
C TYR A 112 -0.13 -3.14 6.38
N GLN A 113 -0.80 -4.10 7.03
CA GLN A 113 -1.15 -5.36 6.39
C GLN A 113 -2.39 -5.15 5.52
N CYS A 114 -2.27 -5.42 4.22
CA CYS A 114 -3.36 -5.24 3.27
C CYS A 114 -4.12 -6.53 3.01
N ALA A 115 -5.42 -6.38 2.84
CA ALA A 115 -6.30 -7.35 2.20
C ALA A 115 -6.74 -6.80 0.84
N MET A 116 -6.67 -7.66 -0.18
CA MET A 116 -7.14 -7.36 -1.53
C MET A 116 -8.64 -7.64 -1.65
N GLY A 117 -9.35 -6.79 -2.39
CA GLY A 117 -10.79 -6.94 -2.57
C GLY A 117 -11.33 -6.19 -3.80
N PRO A 118 -12.66 -6.05 -3.91
CA PRO A 118 -13.28 -5.22 -4.93
C PRO A 118 -12.85 -3.76 -4.76
N ALA A 119 -13.02 -2.95 -5.81
CA ALA A 119 -12.73 -1.53 -5.76
C ALA A 119 -13.49 -0.86 -4.59
N VAL A 120 -12.77 -0.11 -3.78
CA VAL A 120 -13.31 0.67 -2.67
C VAL A 120 -14.14 1.83 -3.22
N ASP A 121 -15.37 1.96 -2.76
CA ASP A 121 -16.20 3.12 -3.07
C ASP A 121 -15.83 4.29 -2.13
N PHE A 122 -15.14 5.29 -2.66
CA PHE A 122 -14.80 6.53 -1.95
C PHE A 122 -15.85 7.64 -2.09
N THR A 123 -16.94 7.39 -2.81
CA THR A 123 -18.05 8.33 -3.00
C THR A 123 -19.16 8.14 -1.97
N ALA A 124 -19.27 6.94 -1.39
CA ALA A 124 -20.22 6.54 -0.35
C ALA A 124 -19.99 7.24 1.02
N GLY A 125 -20.02 8.57 1.03
CA GLY A 125 -19.79 9.40 2.21
C GLY A 125 -19.54 10.89 1.91
N ARG A 126 -19.39 11.28 0.63
CA ARG A 126 -19.32 12.69 0.25
C ARG A 126 -20.73 13.27 0.31
N ARG A 127 -21.04 14.04 1.35
CA ARG A 127 -22.19 14.97 1.31
C ARG A 127 -21.80 16.07 0.32
N PHE A 128 -22.53 16.14 -0.79
CA PHE A 128 -22.45 17.26 -1.75
C PHE A 128 -23.05 18.52 -1.14
#